data_AF-A0A949B1W7-F1
#
_entry.id   AF-A0A949B1W7-F1
#
_cell.length_a   1.000
_cell.length_b   1.000
_cell.length_c   1.000
_cell.angle_alpha   90.00
_cell.angle_beta   90.00
_cell.angle_gamma   90.00
#
_symmetry.space_group_name_H-M   'P 1'
#
loop_
_entity.id
_entity.type
_entity.pdbx_description
1 polymer ?
#
loop_
_entity_poly.entity_id
_entity_poly.type
_entity_poly.pdbx_seq_one_letter_code
_entity_poly.pdbx_strand_id
1 'polypeptide(L)'
;MKCPYCEKEIPGITCPQCGSVSPEDAKFCMECGVSLVEEVEDTFEDDNGFDLGDRVLCPDGTCTGIIVDGRCSECGKTPDEVKKQEEQREKQQEEQREKQQEEQQEEKEPNKEET
;
A
#
# COMPACT_ATOMS: atom_id res chain seq x y z
N MET A 1 20.12 -5.75 -22.35
CA MET A 1 20.11 -4.33 -21.90
C MET A 1 20.85 -4.22 -20.57
N LYS A 2 21.38 -3.05 -20.16
CA LYS A 2 22.13 -2.91 -18.89
C LYS A 2 21.36 -2.08 -17.88
N CYS A 3 21.37 -2.50 -16.62
CA CYS A 3 20.80 -1.71 -15.53
C CYS A 3 21.66 -0.46 -15.27
N PRO A 4 21.10 0.76 -15.28
CA PRO A 4 21.88 1.98 -15.05
C PRO A 4 22.35 2.16 -13.59
N TYR A 5 21.82 1.35 -12.67
CA TYR A 5 22.12 1.46 -11.23
C TYR A 5 23.17 0.46 -10.75
N CYS A 6 23.19 -0.75 -11.32
CA CYS A 6 24.08 -1.83 -10.89
C CYS A 6 24.90 -2.45 -12.03
N GLU A 7 24.79 -1.91 -13.24
CA GLU A 7 25.51 -2.31 -14.47
C GLU A 7 25.35 -3.76 -14.91
N LYS A 8 24.53 -4.55 -14.22
CA LYS A 8 24.23 -5.94 -14.58
C LYS A 8 23.55 -6.01 -15.95
N GLU A 9 23.88 -7.06 -16.69
CA GLU A 9 23.23 -7.40 -17.93
C GLU A 9 21.87 -8.02 -17.65
N ILE A 10 20.83 -7.44 -18.25
CA ILE A 10 19.47 -7.93 -18.25
C ILE A 10 19.22 -8.53 -19.64
N PRO A 11 18.96 -9.84 -19.73
CA PRO A 11 18.61 -10.48 -20.98
C PRO A 11 17.32 -9.88 -21.54
N GLY A 12 17.25 -9.76 -22.87
CA GLY A 12 16.18 -9.03 -23.53
C GLY A 12 15.68 -9.73 -24.78
N ILE A 13 14.40 -9.57 -25.05
CA ILE A 13 13.67 -10.06 -26.20
C ILE A 13 13.28 -8.90 -27.11
N THR A 14 13.40 -9.09 -28.42
CA THR A 14 12.97 -8.10 -29.41
C THR A 14 11.49 -8.29 -29.71
N CYS A 15 10.72 -7.22 -29.57
CA CYS A 15 9.31 -7.20 -29.88
C CYS A 15 9.07 -7.43 -31.39
N PRO A 16 8.27 -8.44 -31.79
CA PRO A 16 8.00 -8.70 -33.21
C PRO A 16 7.10 -7.65 -33.86
N GLN A 17 6.36 -6.85 -33.07
CA GLN A 17 5.43 -5.85 -33.59
C GLN A 17 6.09 -4.48 -33.83
N CYS A 18 6.94 -4.03 -32.92
CA CYS A 18 7.55 -2.68 -32.99
C CYS A 18 9.08 -2.68 -33.06
N GLY A 19 9.74 -3.82 -32.86
CA GLY A 19 11.21 -3.94 -32.90
C GLY A 19 11.93 -3.46 -31.63
N SER A 20 11.21 -2.94 -30.63
CA SER A 20 11.81 -2.51 -29.37
C SER A 20 12.27 -3.69 -28.53
N VAL A 21 13.34 -3.52 -27.75
CA VAL A 21 13.85 -4.55 -26.84
C VAL A 21 13.18 -4.40 -25.48
N SER A 22 12.54 -5.47 -25.01
CA SER A 22 12.00 -5.59 -23.64
C SER A 22 12.81 -6.64 -22.86
N PRO A 23 12.79 -6.64 -21.52
CA PRO A 23 13.35 -7.75 -20.73
C PRO A 23 12.74 -9.09 -21.14
N GLU A 24 13.50 -10.18 -21.08
CA GLU A 24 13.01 -11.50 -21.52
C GLU A 24 11.80 -12.00 -20.71
N ASP A 25 11.73 -11.67 -19.41
CA ASP A 25 10.62 -12.03 -18.52
C ASP A 25 9.39 -11.09 -18.65
N ALA A 26 9.44 -10.10 -19.54
CA ALA A 26 8.33 -9.17 -19.70
C ALA A 26 7.14 -9.85 -20.37
N LYS A 27 5.97 -9.88 -19.70
CA LYS A 27 4.72 -10.41 -20.27
C LYS A 27 4.25 -9.63 -21.50
N PHE A 28 4.51 -8.33 -21.53
CA PHE A 28 4.12 -7.43 -22.60
C PHE A 28 5.27 -6.50 -22.99
N CYS A 29 5.29 -6.06 -24.25
CA CYS A 29 6.25 -5.07 -24.72
C CYS A 29 6.02 -3.73 -24.02
N MET A 30 7.08 -3.16 -23.44
CA MET A 30 7.01 -1.88 -22.71
C MET A 30 6.74 -0.66 -23.61
N GLU A 31 6.91 -0.80 -24.93
CA GLU A 31 6.73 0.28 -25.91
C GLU A 31 5.37 0.22 -26.63
N CYS A 32 4.92 -0.97 -27.05
CA CYS A 32 3.70 -1.11 -27.86
C CYS A 32 2.60 -1.97 -27.23
N GLY A 33 2.85 -2.60 -26.08
CA GLY A 33 1.86 -3.39 -25.34
C GLY A 33 1.52 -4.77 -25.90
N VAL A 34 2.18 -5.23 -26.97
CA VAL A 34 1.95 -6.60 -27.50
C VAL A 34 2.39 -7.65 -26.49
N SER A 35 1.65 -8.74 -26.38
CA SER A 35 2.07 -9.89 -25.57
C SER A 35 3.37 -10.48 -26.12
N LEU A 36 4.35 -10.72 -25.25
CA LEU A 36 5.63 -11.34 -25.60
C LEU A 36 5.73 -12.78 -25.07
N VAL A 37 4.78 -13.19 -24.23
CA VAL A 37 4.65 -14.57 -23.77
C VAL A 37 3.67 -15.32 -24.68
N GLU A 38 4.11 -16.48 -25.18
CA GLU A 38 3.20 -17.55 -25.60
C GLU A 38 2.81 -18.32 -24.34
N GLU A 39 1.55 -18.72 -24.26
CA GLU A 39 0.87 -19.26 -23.06
C GLU A 39 1.76 -20.22 -22.25
N VAL A 40 2.44 -19.71 -21.23
CA VAL A 40 2.93 -20.54 -20.14
C VAL A 40 1.73 -20.76 -19.24
N GLU A 41 1.24 -22.00 -19.25
CA GLU A 41 0.30 -22.46 -18.25
C GLU A 41 0.90 -22.09 -16.89
N ASP A 42 0.23 -21.18 -16.19
CA ASP A 42 0.51 -20.81 -14.81
C ASP A 42 0.14 -22.05 -13.98
N THR A 43 0.98 -23.09 -14.06
CA THR A 43 0.93 -24.23 -13.15
C THR A 43 1.45 -23.70 -11.84
N PHE A 44 0.54 -23.09 -11.08
CA PHE A 44 0.62 -23.10 -9.63
C PHE A 44 0.60 -24.59 -9.23
N GLU A 45 1.78 -25.22 -9.19
CA GLU A 45 1.98 -26.42 -8.41
C GLU A 45 1.81 -26.00 -6.94
N ASP A 46 0.56 -26.02 -6.48
CA ASP A 46 0.19 -25.89 -5.07
C ASP A 46 0.61 -27.15 -4.32
N ASP A 47 1.92 -27.32 -4.11
CA ASP A 47 2.47 -28.27 -3.12
C ASP A 47 2.81 -27.55 -1.80
N ASN A 48 2.44 -26.27 -1.67
CA ASN A 48 2.50 -25.56 -0.39
C ASN A 48 1.14 -24.95 -0.15
N GLY A 49 0.22 -25.70 0.47
CA GLY A 49 -1.17 -25.31 0.76
C GLY A 49 -1.33 -23.95 1.46
N PHE A 50 -1.12 -22.89 0.68
CA PHE A 50 -1.23 -21.50 1.04
C PHE A 50 -2.60 -21.07 0.52
N ASP A 51 -3.63 -21.32 1.32
CA ASP A 51 -4.96 -20.79 1.04
C ASP A 51 -4.90 -19.26 1.17
N LEU A 52 -4.81 -18.58 0.01
CA LEU A 52 -4.83 -17.12 -0.05
C LEU A 52 -6.12 -16.55 0.56
N GLY A 53 -7.18 -17.35 0.68
CA GLY A 53 -8.44 -16.99 1.33
C GLY A 53 -8.33 -16.84 2.86
N ASP A 54 -7.39 -17.52 3.49
CA ASP A 54 -7.22 -17.49 4.95
C ASP A 54 -6.40 -16.30 5.45
N ARG A 55 -5.73 -15.58 4.54
CA ARG A 55 -4.89 -14.42 4.90
C ARG A 55 -5.74 -13.17 5.12
N VAL A 56 -6.14 -12.95 6.37
CA VAL A 56 -6.87 -11.73 6.79
C VAL A 56 -5.88 -10.61 7.16
N LEU A 57 -6.03 -9.43 6.55
CA LEU A 57 -5.24 -8.24 6.90
C LEU A 57 -5.73 -7.58 8.19
N CYS A 58 -4.84 -6.88 8.88
CA CYS A 58 -5.19 -6.05 10.04
C CYS A 58 -6.20 -4.95 9.64
N PRO A 59 -7.28 -4.71 10.41
CA PRO A 59 -8.30 -3.74 10.04
C PRO A 59 -7.95 -2.28 10.32
N ASP A 60 -6.80 -1.97 10.93
CA ASP A 60 -6.46 -0.61 11.41
C ASP A 60 -6.04 0.40 10.29
N GLY A 61 -6.14 -0.02 9.03
CA GLY A 61 -5.87 0.78 7.83
C GLY A 61 -4.43 1.27 7.65
N THR A 62 -3.55 1.07 8.64
CA THR A 62 -2.16 1.57 8.65
C THR A 62 -1.16 0.42 8.82
N CYS A 63 -1.50 -0.60 9.58
CA CYS A 63 -0.67 -1.77 9.80
C CYS A 63 -0.73 -2.70 8.61
N THR A 64 0.44 -3.11 8.14
CA THR A 64 0.62 -4.04 7.02
C THR A 64 0.54 -5.51 7.46
N GLY A 65 0.18 -5.76 8.72
CA GLY A 65 0.19 -7.09 9.32
C GLY A 65 -1.03 -7.94 8.96
N ILE A 66 -0.91 -9.24 9.24
CA ILE A 66 -1.95 -10.24 9.06
C ILE A 66 -2.45 -10.75 10.40
N ILE A 67 -3.71 -11.17 10.45
CA ILE A 67 -4.31 -11.80 11.63
C ILE A 67 -3.92 -13.28 11.65
N VAL A 68 -3.14 -13.66 12.66
CA VAL A 68 -2.76 -15.05 12.97
C VAL A 68 -3.26 -15.35 14.38
N ASP A 69 -4.00 -16.45 14.54
CA ASP A 69 -4.58 -16.85 15.84
C ASP A 69 -5.40 -15.72 16.52
N GLY A 70 -6.11 -14.91 15.72
CA GLY A 70 -6.95 -13.82 16.21
C GLY A 70 -6.19 -12.54 16.60
N ARG A 71 -4.87 -12.46 16.39
CA ARG A 71 -4.06 -11.25 16.63
C ARG A 71 -3.22 -10.88 15.43
N CYS A 72 -2.96 -9.59 15.26
CA CYS A 72 -2.07 -9.10 14.21
C CYS A 72 -0.60 -9.48 14.49
N SER A 73 0.11 -9.97 13.48
CA SER A 73 1.54 -10.34 13.57
C SER A 73 2.49 -9.17 13.84
N GLU A 74 2.11 -7.96 13.43
CA GLU A 74 2.97 -6.77 13.52
C GLU A 74 2.62 -5.91 14.74
N CYS A 75 1.33 -5.62 14.97
CA CYS A 75 0.90 -4.74 16.06
C CYS A 75 0.42 -5.49 17.32
N GLY A 76 0.19 -6.80 17.24
CA GLY A 76 -0.24 -7.65 18.37
C GLY A 76 -1.70 -7.49 18.81
N LYS A 77 -2.44 -6.54 18.22
CA LYS A 77 -3.83 -6.23 18.57
C LYS A 77 -4.80 -7.22 17.93
N THR A 78 -5.90 -7.43 18.61
CA THR A 78 -7.08 -8.13 18.07
C THR A 78 -7.92 -7.17 17.23
N PRO A 79 -8.76 -7.68 16.30
CA PRO A 79 -9.67 -6.84 15.51
C PRO A 79 -10.61 -5.95 16.37
N ASP A 80 -11.05 -6.44 17.52
CA ASP A 80 -11.93 -5.67 18.42
C ASP A 80 -11.19 -4.54 19.14
N GLU A 81 -9.92 -4.74 19.50
CA GLU A 81 -9.08 -3.69 20.09
C GLU A 81 -8.79 -2.58 19.07
N VAL A 82 -8.60 -2.96 17.80
CA VAL A 82 -8.42 -1.99 16.70
C VAL A 82 -9.66 -1.12 16.54
N LYS A 83 -10.85 -1.71 16.44
CA LYS A 83 -12.11 -0.95 16.30
C LYS A 83 -12.30 0.07 17.42
N LYS A 84 -12.06 -0.35 18.67
CA LYS A 84 -12.15 0.55 19.83
C LYS A 84 -11.14 1.68 19.77
N GLN A 85 -9.93 1.42 19.29
CA GLN A 85 -8.91 2.46 19.13
C GLN A 85 -9.27 3.44 18.01
N GLU A 86 -9.85 2.98 16.92
CA GLU A 86 -10.34 3.86 15.85
C GLU A 86 -11.45 4.80 16.36
N GLU A 87 -12.46 4.25 17.03
CA GLU A 87 -13.55 5.04 17.64
C GLU A 87 -13.03 6.06 18.65
N GLN A 88 -12.03 5.68 19.46
CA GLN A 88 -11.41 6.60 20.42
C GLN A 88 -10.62 7.71 19.72
N ARG A 89 -9.91 7.39 18.63
CA ARG A 89 -9.14 8.38 17.86
C ARG A 89 -10.05 9.39 17.17
N GLU A 90 -11.19 8.95 16.64
CA GLU A 90 -12.19 9.85 16.05
C GLU A 90 -12.74 10.84 17.08
N LYS A 91 -13.16 10.34 18.25
CA LYS A 91 -13.65 11.20 19.35
C LYS A 91 -12.59 12.20 19.80
N GLN A 92 -11.35 11.74 19.98
CA GLN A 92 -10.25 12.62 20.37
C GLN A 92 -9.94 13.68 19.30
N GLN A 93 -10.04 13.33 18.01
CA GLN A 93 -9.85 14.30 16.94
C GLN A 93 -10.97 15.35 16.88
N GLU A 94 -12.21 14.95 17.13
CA GLU A 94 -13.35 15.88 17.20
C GLU A 94 -13.17 16.86 18.37
N GLU A 95 -12.92 16.35 19.58
CA GLU A 95 -12.65 17.18 20.76
C GLU A 95 -11.45 18.13 20.55
N GLN A 96 -10.39 17.67 19.89
CA GLN A 96 -9.24 18.51 19.58
C GLN A 96 -9.57 19.60 18.55
N ARG A 97 -10.41 19.30 17.55
CA ARG A 97 -10.85 20.29 16.55
C ARG A 97 -11.72 21.37 17.18
N GLU A 98 -12.60 21.02 18.10
CA GLU A 98 -13.44 21.98 18.82
C GLU A 98 -12.59 22.92 19.66
N LYS A 99 -11.67 22.39 20.48
CA LYS A 99 -10.76 23.20 21.31
C LYS A 99 -9.90 24.14 20.46
N GLN A 100 -9.35 23.66 19.35
CA GLN A 100 -8.56 24.51 18.44
C GLN A 100 -9.39 25.63 17.80
N GLN A 101 -10.70 25.43 17.59
CA GLN A 101 -11.59 26.47 17.07
C GLN A 101 -11.93 27.52 18.12
N GLU A 102 -12.06 27.14 19.39
CA GLU A 102 -12.26 28.07 20.51
C GLU A 102 -10.99 28.90 20.75
N GLU A 103 -9.81 28.28 20.84
CA GLU A 103 -8.53 29.00 21.02
C GLU A 103 -8.26 30.00 19.89
N GLN A 104 -8.54 29.63 18.63
CA GLN A 104 -8.38 30.54 17.47
C GLN A 104 -9.39 31.70 17.43
N GLN A 105 -10.53 31.59 18.14
CA GLN A 105 -11.48 32.69 18.30
C GLN A 105 -11.02 33.67 19.37
N GLU A 106 -10.44 33.17 20.48
CA GLU A 106 -9.89 34.00 21.56
C GLU A 106 -8.62 34.76 21.11
N GLU A 107 -7.74 34.15 20.29
CA GLU A 107 -6.53 34.82 19.79
C GLU A 107 -6.78 35.92 18.74
N LYS A 108 -8.00 36.03 18.18
CA LYS A 108 -8.38 37.10 17.23
C LYS A 108 -8.90 38.38 17.91
N GLU A 109 -9.03 38.40 19.24
CA GLU A 109 -9.40 39.58 20.03
C GLU A 109 -8.23 40.28 20.78
N PRO A 110 -7.11 40.62 20.12
CA PRO A 110 -6.32 41.75 20.61
C PRO A 110 -6.12 42.79 19.51
N ASN A 111 -6.89 43.88 19.59
CA ASN A 111 -6.46 45.29 19.50
C ASN A 111 -7.64 46.18 19.03
N LYS A 112 -8.47 46.63 19.98
CA LYS A 112 -9.41 47.75 19.80
C LYS A 112 -9.31 48.78 20.94
N GLU A 113 -8.18 48.85 21.62
CA GLU A 113 -7.85 49.95 22.53
C GLU A 113 -6.43 50.41 22.22
N GLU A 114 -6.33 51.40 21.33
CA GLU A 114 -5.39 52.54 21.36
C GLU A 114 -5.37 53.21 19.97
N THR A 115 -6.34 54.08 19.69
CA THR A 115 -6.17 55.27 18.82
C THR A 115 -7.16 56.34 19.23
#